data_AF-A0A5J6GF32-F1
#
_entry.id   AF-A0A5J6GF32-F1
#
_cell.length_a   1.000
_cell.length_b   1.000
_cell.length_c   1.000
_cell.angle_alpha   90.00
_cell.angle_beta   90.00
_cell.angle_gamma   90.00
#
_symmetry.space_group_name_H-M   'P 1'
#
loop_
_entity.id
_entity.type
_entity.pdbx_description
1 polymer ?
#
loop_
_entity_poly.entity_id
_entity_poly.type
_entity_poly.pdbx_seq_one_letter_code
_entity_poly.pdbx_strand_id
1 'polypeptide(L)'
;MNRSRTGVVAALGAAALVATLSAPAAFAAPAPAAEQAAPAFRTSTYAPSASSAEDQAANRQFFEAVMKSALKKQAAKPGIQVVTVTYNTSRAPSFRGQISQSTQIWNSSVSNVKLQETSAGGDFQYREGNDSRGSYASTDGRGHGYIFLDYRQNQQYNSTRVTAHETGHVLGLPDHYSGPCSELMSGGGPGTSCTNAYPNAQERQRVNSIWARGIAVLKDEGALTKVR
;
A
#
# COMPACT_ATOMS: atom_id res chain seq x y z
N MET A 1 -35.99 -34.89 -51.32
CA MET A 1 -35.24 -36.17 -51.32
C MET A 1 -34.12 -36.04 -50.29
N ASN A 2 -34.37 -36.51 -49.06
CA ASN A 2 -33.69 -37.63 -48.35
C ASN A 2 -32.17 -37.41 -48.14
N ARG A 3 -31.56 -37.60 -46.96
CA ARG A 3 -32.00 -38.13 -45.66
C ARG A 3 -30.91 -37.83 -44.60
N SER A 4 -31.37 -37.72 -43.35
CA SER A 4 -30.68 -37.59 -42.06
C SER A 4 -29.64 -38.67 -41.74
N ARG A 5 -28.72 -38.37 -40.80
CA ARG A 5 -28.40 -39.29 -39.68
C ARG A 5 -28.08 -38.55 -38.37
N THR A 6 -28.94 -38.81 -37.41
CA THR A 6 -28.95 -38.47 -35.99
C THR A 6 -28.00 -39.40 -35.21
N GLY A 7 -27.46 -38.93 -34.09
CA GLY A 7 -26.79 -39.76 -33.09
C GLY A 7 -26.94 -39.17 -31.70
N VAL A 8 -27.98 -39.60 -30.98
CA VAL A 8 -28.23 -39.34 -29.56
C VAL A 8 -27.72 -40.56 -28.79
N VAL A 9 -26.99 -40.36 -27.70
CA VAL A 9 -26.84 -41.37 -26.65
C VAL A 9 -27.22 -40.72 -25.32
N ALA A 10 -28.35 -41.17 -24.78
CA ALA A 10 -28.77 -40.97 -23.41
C ALA A 10 -28.67 -42.33 -22.70
N ALA A 11 -28.12 -42.34 -21.48
CA ALA A 11 -28.34 -43.42 -20.53
C ALA A 11 -28.43 -42.82 -19.12
N LEU A 12 -29.65 -42.88 -18.59
CA LEU A 12 -30.03 -42.71 -17.20
C LEU A 12 -29.54 -43.92 -16.37
N GLY A 13 -29.21 -43.70 -15.11
CA GLY A 13 -28.95 -44.78 -14.15
C GLY A 13 -28.76 -44.26 -12.74
N ALA A 14 -29.76 -44.48 -11.89
CA ALA A 14 -29.88 -44.02 -10.52
C ALA A 14 -29.10 -44.88 -9.52
N ALA A 15 -28.75 -44.31 -8.35
CA ALA A 15 -29.19 -44.79 -7.02
C ALA A 15 -28.25 -44.28 -5.91
N ALA A 16 -28.87 -43.81 -4.84
CA ALA A 16 -28.25 -43.34 -3.61
C ALA A 16 -27.74 -44.49 -2.74
N LEU A 17 -26.64 -44.27 -2.02
CA LEU A 17 -26.34 -44.93 -0.75
C LEU A 17 -25.69 -43.92 0.21
N VAL A 18 -26.41 -43.67 1.31
CA VAL A 18 -25.94 -42.99 2.51
C VAL A 18 -25.09 -43.98 3.30
N ALA A 19 -23.87 -43.59 3.67
CA ALA A 19 -23.11 -44.26 4.74
C ALA A 19 -22.40 -43.18 5.57
N THR A 20 -23.06 -42.76 6.65
CA THR A 20 -22.47 -42.00 7.74
C THR A 20 -21.58 -42.93 8.55
N LEU A 21 -20.26 -42.75 8.50
CA LEU A 21 -19.35 -43.29 9.51
C LEU A 21 -18.92 -42.16 10.46
N SER A 22 -19.54 -42.17 11.63
CA SER A 22 -19.10 -41.47 12.83
C SER A 22 -17.85 -42.16 13.40
N ALA A 23 -16.70 -41.49 13.31
CA ALA A 23 -15.50 -41.89 14.04
C ALA A 23 -15.50 -41.25 15.45
N PRO A 24 -15.11 -41.99 16.51
CA PRO A 24 -15.00 -41.44 17.85
C PRO A 24 -13.78 -40.52 17.98
N ALA A 25 -13.96 -39.45 18.77
CA ALA A 25 -12.95 -38.46 19.11
C ALA A 25 -11.78 -39.08 19.89
N ALA A 26 -10.56 -38.92 19.38
CA ALA A 26 -9.34 -39.04 20.17
C ALA A 26 -8.95 -37.65 20.67
N PHE A 27 -9.29 -37.33 21.92
CA PHE A 27 -8.69 -36.19 22.61
C PHE A 27 -7.23 -36.52 22.89
N ALA A 28 -6.32 -35.83 22.22
CA ALA A 28 -4.91 -35.81 22.60
C ALA A 28 -4.81 -35.15 23.98
N ALA A 29 -4.20 -35.84 24.95
CA ALA A 29 -3.92 -35.29 26.27
C ALA A 29 -3.04 -34.04 26.16
N PRO A 30 -3.30 -32.97 26.95
CA PRO A 30 -2.39 -31.83 26.99
C PRO A 30 -1.06 -32.25 27.61
N ALA A 31 0.04 -31.96 26.92
CA ALA A 31 1.38 -32.09 27.47
C ALA A 31 1.54 -31.19 28.71
N PRO A 32 2.25 -31.63 29.77
CA PRO A 32 2.54 -30.78 30.91
C PRO A 32 3.39 -29.58 30.48
N ALA A 33 2.94 -28.39 30.86
CA ALA A 33 3.64 -27.13 30.62
C ALA A 33 5.00 -27.16 31.34
N ALA A 34 6.08 -27.02 30.57
CA ALA A 34 7.39 -26.72 31.12
C ALA A 34 7.37 -25.27 31.62
N GLU A 35 7.42 -25.12 32.95
CA GLU A 35 7.53 -23.86 33.66
C GLU A 35 8.91 -23.25 33.38
N GLN A 36 8.97 -22.35 32.40
CA GLN A 36 10.19 -21.61 32.05
C GLN A 36 10.25 -20.34 32.89
N ALA A 37 11.13 -20.38 33.88
CA ALA A 37 11.47 -19.27 34.76
C ALA A 37 11.74 -17.98 33.95
N ALA A 38 11.11 -16.88 34.37
CA ALA A 38 11.28 -15.57 33.77
C ALA A 38 12.76 -15.13 33.82
N PRO A 39 13.32 -14.55 32.75
CA PRO A 39 14.64 -13.92 32.83
C PRO A 39 14.55 -12.70 33.76
N ALA A 40 15.32 -12.74 34.84
CA ALA A 40 15.51 -11.62 35.74
C ALA A 40 16.04 -10.40 34.96
N PHE A 41 15.26 -9.32 34.91
CA PHE A 41 15.72 -8.03 34.42
C PHE A 41 16.86 -7.54 35.32
N ARG A 42 18.09 -7.57 34.82
CA ARG A 42 19.17 -6.78 35.41
C ARG A 42 18.93 -5.32 35.04
N THR A 43 18.29 -4.57 35.92
CA THR A 43 18.35 -3.10 35.88
C THR A 43 19.80 -2.69 36.11
N SER A 44 20.46 -2.24 35.04
CA SER A 44 21.73 -1.52 35.12
C SER A 44 21.46 -0.18 35.79
N THR A 45 21.76 -0.09 37.08
CA THR A 45 21.80 1.19 37.79
C THR A 45 23.03 1.96 37.31
N TYR A 46 22.84 2.80 36.29
CA TYR A 46 23.78 3.85 35.97
C TYR A 46 23.67 4.90 37.08
N ALA A 47 24.57 4.85 38.06
CA ALA A 47 24.70 5.90 39.05
C ALA A 47 25.30 7.13 38.35
N PRO A 48 24.59 8.27 38.22
CA PRO A 48 25.23 9.49 37.81
C PRO A 48 26.03 10.00 39.01
N SER A 49 27.35 10.08 38.84
CA SER A 49 28.23 10.82 39.74
C SER A 49 27.65 12.21 39.98
N ALA A 50 27.59 12.61 41.25
CA ALA A 50 27.05 13.89 41.69
C ALA A 50 27.63 15.06 40.87
N SER A 51 26.83 15.64 39.99
CA SER A 51 27.13 16.90 39.32
C SER A 51 26.76 18.04 40.27
N SER A 52 27.67 19.00 40.42
CA SER A 52 27.49 20.14 41.32
C SER A 52 26.28 20.99 40.89
N ALA A 53 25.73 21.80 41.80
CA ALA A 53 24.56 22.65 41.49
C ALA A 53 24.83 23.63 40.34
N GLU A 54 26.08 24.07 40.16
CA GLU A 54 26.53 24.91 39.05
C GLU A 54 26.60 24.15 37.72
N ASP A 55 27.04 22.88 37.74
CA ASP A 55 26.97 22.00 36.57
C ASP A 55 25.51 21.79 36.14
N GLN A 56 24.57 21.68 37.09
CA GLN A 56 23.15 21.53 36.80
C GLN A 56 22.50 22.79 36.23
N ALA A 57 22.95 23.98 36.64
CA ALA A 57 22.48 25.26 36.13
C ALA A 57 23.02 25.55 34.73
N ALA A 58 24.32 25.31 34.50
CA ALA A 58 24.94 25.41 33.19
C ALA A 58 24.34 24.39 32.20
N ASN A 59 24.10 23.15 32.64
CA ASN A 59 23.41 22.14 31.84
C ASN A 59 21.96 22.53 31.54
N ARG A 60 21.25 23.18 32.46
CA ARG A 60 19.90 23.72 32.20
C ARG A 60 19.93 24.83 31.17
N GLN A 61 20.83 25.80 31.29
CA GLN A 61 20.94 26.91 30.33
C GLN A 61 21.36 26.41 28.94
N PHE A 62 22.26 25.44 28.87
CA PHE A 62 22.62 24.77 27.64
C PHE A 62 21.42 24.02 27.04
N PHE A 63 20.70 23.24 27.84
CA PHE A 63 19.52 22.50 27.41
C PHE A 63 18.39 23.41 26.95
N GLU A 64 18.13 24.51 27.66
CA GLU A 64 17.16 25.54 27.28
C GLU A 64 17.57 26.23 25.97
N ALA A 65 18.85 26.56 25.78
CA ALA A 65 19.35 27.14 24.54
C ALA A 65 19.21 26.17 23.36
N VAL A 66 19.52 24.88 23.57
CA VAL A 66 19.32 23.80 22.60
C VAL A 66 17.84 23.64 22.26
N MET A 67 16.96 23.63 23.27
CA MET A 67 15.53 23.50 23.04
C MET A 67 14.90 24.72 22.37
N LYS A 68 15.32 25.92 22.73
CA LYS A 68 14.92 27.16 22.06
C LYS A 68 15.38 27.19 20.60
N SER A 69 16.57 26.67 20.31
CA SER A 69 17.08 26.50 18.94
C SER A 69 16.27 25.46 18.16
N ALA A 70 15.93 24.33 18.77
CA ALA A 70 15.10 23.28 18.16
C ALA A 70 13.67 23.79 17.86
N LEU A 71 13.03 24.48 18.82
CA LEU A 71 11.72 25.11 18.63
C LEU A 71 11.76 26.20 17.57
N LYS A 72 12.82 27.02 17.50
CA LYS A 72 13.00 28.01 16.43
C LYS A 72 13.19 27.37 15.06
N LYS A 73 13.89 26.23 14.97
CA LYS A 73 14.03 25.46 13.72
C LYS A 73 12.73 24.77 13.30
N GLN A 74 11.95 24.28 14.25
CA GLN A 74 10.62 23.69 14.02
C GLN A 74 9.60 24.77 13.62
N ALA A 75 9.61 25.93 14.26
CA ALA A 75 8.78 27.08 13.92
C ALA A 75 9.20 27.77 12.62
N ALA A 76 10.47 27.66 12.20
CA ALA A 76 10.95 28.14 10.91
C ALA A 76 10.54 27.23 9.73
N LYS A 77 10.12 25.99 10.00
CA LYS A 77 9.48 25.08 9.03
C LYS A 77 8.36 24.24 9.68
N PRO A 78 7.22 24.84 10.05
CA PRO A 78 6.04 24.08 10.39
C PRO A 78 5.40 23.63 9.08
N GLY A 79 5.80 22.46 8.58
CA GLY A 79 5.38 22.01 7.24
C GLY A 79 5.45 20.51 7.10
N ILE A 80 4.38 19.93 6.58
CA ILE A 80 4.28 18.53 6.19
C ILE A 80 5.45 18.23 5.24
N GLN A 81 6.31 17.27 5.60
CA GLN A 81 7.35 16.81 4.67
C GLN A 81 6.67 15.93 3.63
N VAL A 82 6.43 16.44 2.43
CA VAL A 82 5.84 15.65 1.35
C VAL A 82 6.72 14.43 1.09
N VAL A 83 6.15 13.23 1.19
CA VAL A 83 6.90 11.99 0.91
C VAL A 83 7.05 11.83 -0.59
N THR A 84 8.26 11.66 -1.10
CA THR A 84 8.48 11.31 -2.50
C THR A 84 8.57 9.79 -2.61
N VAL A 85 7.68 9.20 -3.40
CA VAL A 85 7.72 7.79 -3.80
C VAL A 85 8.19 7.74 -5.25
N THR A 86 9.27 6.99 -5.47
CA THR A 86 9.88 6.84 -6.77
C THR A 86 9.35 5.61 -7.50
N TYR A 87 9.24 5.70 -8.83
CA TYR A 87 8.80 4.57 -9.63
C TYR A 87 9.64 4.38 -10.89
N ASN A 88 9.80 3.12 -11.29
CA ASN A 88 10.50 2.76 -12.51
C ASN A 88 9.52 2.24 -13.58
N THR A 89 9.73 2.63 -14.83
CA THR A 89 8.87 2.31 -15.98
C THR A 89 9.57 1.48 -17.06
N SER A 90 10.83 1.08 -16.83
CA SER A 90 11.65 0.36 -17.83
C SER A 90 11.03 -0.95 -18.31
N ARG A 91 10.14 -1.55 -17.50
CA ARG A 91 9.42 -2.79 -17.81
C ARG A 91 7.97 -2.57 -18.27
N ALA A 92 7.57 -1.32 -18.53
CA ALA A 92 6.28 -0.97 -19.12
C ALA A 92 6.43 0.12 -20.21
N PRO A 93 7.25 -0.11 -21.25
CA PRO A 93 7.51 0.89 -22.29
C PRO A 93 6.27 1.30 -23.07
N SER A 94 5.30 0.40 -23.27
CA SER A 94 4.09 0.67 -24.05
C SER A 94 3.15 1.64 -23.35
N PHE A 95 3.22 1.72 -22.01
CA PHE A 95 2.32 2.52 -21.17
C PHE A 95 2.95 3.81 -20.62
N ARG A 96 4.15 4.21 -21.06
CA ARG A 96 4.85 5.39 -20.52
C ARG A 96 4.00 6.65 -20.51
N GLY A 97 3.20 6.87 -21.56
CA GLY A 97 2.30 8.02 -21.66
C GLY A 97 1.24 8.02 -20.55
N GLN A 98 0.55 6.90 -20.36
CA GLN A 98 -0.50 6.74 -19.36
C GLN A 98 0.06 6.74 -17.93
N ILE A 99 1.25 6.19 -17.72
CA ILE A 99 1.95 6.28 -16.44
C ILE A 99 2.27 7.74 -16.10
N SER A 100 2.79 8.50 -17.06
CA SER A 100 3.07 9.94 -16.87
C SER A 100 1.79 10.72 -16.54
N GLN A 101 0.69 10.44 -17.23
CA GLN A 101 -0.62 11.07 -16.95
C GLN A 101 -1.15 10.69 -15.56
N SER A 102 -1.09 9.41 -15.17
CA SER A 102 -1.45 8.93 -13.83
C SER A 102 -0.66 9.69 -12.75
N THR A 103 0.66 9.82 -12.94
CA THR A 103 1.55 10.57 -12.03
C THR A 103 1.12 12.03 -11.91
N GLN A 104 0.80 12.70 -13.02
CA GLN A 104 0.33 14.09 -12.99
C GLN A 104 -1.02 14.23 -12.28
N ILE A 105 -1.95 13.31 -12.53
CA ILE A 105 -3.26 13.27 -11.87
C ILE A 105 -3.08 13.15 -10.35
N TRP A 106 -2.30 12.17 -9.88
CA TRP A 106 -2.07 11.99 -8.46
C TRP A 106 -1.34 13.18 -7.85
N ASN A 107 -0.25 13.66 -8.45
CA ASN A 107 0.53 14.78 -7.93
C ASN A 107 -0.24 16.11 -7.87
N SER A 108 -1.25 16.30 -8.73
CA SER A 108 -2.15 17.46 -8.66
C SER A 108 -3.34 17.26 -7.72
N SER A 109 -3.62 16.02 -7.33
CA SER A 109 -4.78 15.64 -6.52
C SER A 109 -4.49 15.55 -5.01
N VAL A 110 -3.24 15.33 -4.62
CA VAL A 110 -2.84 15.10 -3.22
C VAL A 110 -1.66 15.97 -2.81
N SER A 111 -1.48 16.18 -1.50
CA SER A 111 -0.50 17.13 -0.95
C SER A 111 0.61 16.48 -0.14
N ASN A 112 0.38 15.28 0.42
CA ASN A 112 1.29 14.68 1.41
C ASN A 112 2.22 13.61 0.82
N VAL A 113 2.02 13.27 -0.45
CA VAL A 113 2.86 12.35 -1.22
C VAL A 113 3.04 12.85 -2.65
N LYS A 114 4.20 12.60 -3.24
CA LYS A 114 4.50 12.85 -4.65
C LYS A 114 5.08 11.60 -5.29
N LEU A 115 4.65 11.32 -6.51
CA LEU A 115 5.20 10.28 -7.37
C LEU A 115 6.26 10.88 -8.29
N GLN A 116 7.40 10.21 -8.43
CA GLN A 116 8.49 10.66 -9.29
C GLN A 116 9.10 9.49 -10.07
N GLU A 117 9.22 9.63 -11.40
CA GLU A 117 9.89 8.63 -12.23
C GLU A 117 11.40 8.62 -11.96
N THR A 118 12.00 7.43 -11.96
CA THR A 118 13.44 7.23 -11.89
C THR A 118 13.89 6.21 -12.95
N SER A 119 15.08 6.43 -13.51
CA SER A 119 15.74 5.51 -14.44
C SER A 119 16.51 4.38 -13.73
N ALA A 120 16.77 4.54 -12.42
CA ALA A 120 17.35 3.51 -11.57
C ALA A 120 16.25 2.61 -10.97
N GLY A 121 16.59 1.81 -9.94
CA GLY A 121 15.57 1.21 -9.08
C GLY A 121 14.62 2.28 -8.51
N GLY A 122 13.37 1.91 -8.26
CA GLY A 122 12.36 2.75 -7.60
C GLY A 122 11.66 1.98 -6.51
N ASP A 123 10.94 2.70 -5.63
CA ASP A 123 10.17 2.10 -4.53
C ASP A 123 9.13 1.09 -5.06
N PHE A 124 8.54 1.40 -6.21
CA PHE A 124 7.76 0.44 -7.00
C PHE A 124 8.07 0.53 -8.49
N GLN A 125 7.53 -0.41 -9.26
CA GLN A 125 7.75 -0.47 -10.71
C GLN A 125 6.47 -0.80 -11.48
N TYR A 126 6.38 -0.30 -12.70
CA TYR A 126 5.39 -0.74 -13.67
C TYR A 126 5.93 -1.89 -14.52
N ARG A 127 5.04 -2.83 -14.85
CA ARG A 127 5.25 -3.99 -15.71
C ARG A 127 4.09 -4.08 -16.69
N GLU A 128 4.28 -4.73 -17.82
CA GLU A 128 3.22 -4.93 -18.82
C GLU A 128 3.22 -6.36 -19.38
N GLY A 129 2.06 -6.80 -19.89
CA GLY A 129 1.92 -8.12 -20.49
C GLY A 129 0.45 -8.50 -20.72
N ASN A 130 0.21 -9.81 -20.88
CA ASN A 130 -1.13 -10.38 -20.92
C ASN A 130 -1.41 -11.14 -19.63
N ASP A 131 -2.52 -10.81 -18.97
CA ASP A 131 -3.10 -11.60 -17.88
C ASP A 131 -4.62 -11.57 -18.03
N SER A 132 -5.26 -12.75 -18.06
CA SER A 132 -6.70 -12.84 -18.24
C SER A 132 -7.50 -12.20 -17.10
N ARG A 133 -6.87 -11.96 -15.95
CA ARG A 133 -7.45 -11.27 -14.79
C ARG A 133 -7.45 -9.74 -14.94
N GLY A 134 -6.70 -9.18 -15.89
CA GLY A 134 -6.52 -7.74 -16.07
C GLY A 134 -5.29 -7.18 -15.35
N SER A 135 -5.21 -5.85 -15.29
CA SER A 135 -4.16 -5.14 -14.54
C SER A 135 -4.35 -5.36 -13.03
N TYR A 136 -3.25 -5.27 -12.30
CA TYR A 136 -3.28 -5.41 -10.84
C TYR A 136 -2.05 -4.75 -10.18
N ALA A 137 -2.20 -4.37 -8.92
CA ALA A 137 -1.12 -3.97 -8.04
C ALA A 137 -0.75 -5.08 -7.05
N SER A 138 0.54 -5.38 -6.94
CA SER A 138 1.13 -6.19 -5.87
C SER A 138 1.94 -5.26 -4.98
N THR A 139 1.33 -4.78 -3.90
CA THR A 139 1.85 -3.68 -3.09
C THR A 139 1.51 -3.86 -1.61
N ASP A 140 2.29 -3.21 -0.74
CA ASP A 140 2.00 -3.06 0.68
C ASP A 140 1.04 -1.89 0.98
N GLY A 141 0.63 -1.13 -0.05
CA GLY A 141 -0.18 0.07 0.08
C GLY A 141 0.54 1.25 0.72
N ARG A 142 1.88 1.24 0.75
CA ARG A 142 2.74 2.26 1.32
C ARG A 142 3.88 2.65 0.37
N GLY A 143 3.61 2.62 -0.94
CA GLY A 143 4.55 3.08 -1.96
C GLY A 143 5.49 2.02 -2.51
N HIS A 144 5.43 0.76 -2.04
CA HIS A 144 6.34 -0.29 -2.47
C HIS A 144 5.64 -1.41 -3.25
N GLY A 145 6.37 -2.04 -4.19
CA GLY A 145 5.94 -3.24 -4.90
C GLY A 145 5.96 -3.10 -6.43
N TYR A 146 4.93 -3.57 -7.11
CA TYR A 146 4.79 -3.37 -8.55
C TYR A 146 3.34 -3.30 -9.01
N ILE A 147 3.13 -2.67 -10.16
CA ILE A 147 1.89 -2.67 -10.93
C ILE A 147 2.12 -3.45 -12.22
N PHE A 148 1.19 -4.33 -12.57
CA PHE A 148 1.14 -4.99 -13.86
C PHE A 148 -0.01 -4.41 -14.68
N LEU A 149 0.28 -3.94 -15.89
CA LEU A 149 -0.71 -3.39 -16.82
C LEU A 149 -1.00 -4.43 -17.91
N ASP A 150 -2.24 -4.92 -17.93
CA ASP A 150 -2.69 -5.88 -18.94
C ASP A 150 -3.06 -5.20 -20.25
N TYR A 151 -2.61 -5.75 -21.37
CA TYR A 151 -2.87 -5.19 -22.69
C TYR A 151 -4.36 -5.19 -23.05
N ARG A 152 -5.09 -6.28 -22.79
CA ARG A 152 -6.48 -6.40 -23.22
C ARG A 152 -7.38 -5.44 -22.46
N GLN A 153 -7.23 -5.36 -21.14
CA GLN A 153 -8.00 -4.45 -20.31
C GLN A 153 -7.75 -2.99 -20.73
N ASN A 154 -6.49 -2.60 -20.95
CA ASN A 154 -6.14 -1.22 -21.34
C ASN A 154 -6.57 -0.86 -22.77
N GLN A 155 -6.90 -1.83 -23.62
CA GLN A 155 -7.52 -1.59 -24.93
C GLN A 155 -9.04 -1.41 -24.83
N GLN A 156 -9.68 -2.03 -23.83
CA GLN A 156 -11.13 -2.01 -23.65
C GLN A 156 -11.61 -0.87 -22.76
N TYR A 157 -10.84 -0.55 -21.73
CA TYR A 157 -11.11 0.52 -20.77
C TYR A 157 -10.22 1.73 -21.07
N ASN A 158 -10.56 2.88 -20.50
CA ASN A 158 -9.67 4.03 -20.53
C ASN A 158 -8.36 3.69 -19.80
N SER A 159 -7.25 3.58 -20.54
CA SER A 159 -5.96 3.15 -20.01
C SER A 159 -5.39 4.10 -18.94
N THR A 160 -5.67 5.41 -19.03
CA THR A 160 -5.28 6.37 -17.99
C THR A 160 -6.04 6.12 -16.68
N ARG A 161 -7.34 5.82 -16.74
CA ARG A 161 -8.14 5.42 -15.57
C ARG A 161 -7.62 4.12 -14.97
N VAL A 162 -7.38 3.09 -15.78
CA VAL A 162 -6.81 1.80 -15.30
C VAL A 162 -5.48 2.05 -14.59
N THR A 163 -4.57 2.77 -15.25
CA THR A 163 -3.24 3.06 -14.68
C THR A 163 -3.35 3.86 -13.38
N ALA A 164 -4.17 4.90 -13.33
CA ALA A 164 -4.37 5.71 -12.12
C ALA A 164 -5.03 4.95 -10.98
N HIS A 165 -5.96 4.04 -11.28
CA HIS A 165 -6.59 3.14 -10.33
C HIS A 165 -5.56 2.22 -9.67
N GLU A 166 -4.73 1.53 -10.45
CA GLU A 166 -3.68 0.66 -9.91
C GLU A 166 -2.65 1.45 -9.08
N THR A 167 -2.30 2.67 -9.52
CA THR A 167 -1.46 3.57 -8.72
C THR A 167 -2.11 3.93 -7.38
N GLY A 168 -3.44 4.04 -7.32
CA GLY A 168 -4.20 4.27 -6.10
C GLY A 168 -4.00 3.19 -5.04
N HIS A 169 -3.85 1.92 -5.45
CA HIS A 169 -3.51 0.83 -4.53
C HIS A 169 -2.14 0.99 -3.91
N VAL A 170 -1.13 1.38 -4.70
CA VAL A 170 0.22 1.66 -4.19
C VAL A 170 0.21 2.80 -3.16
N LEU A 171 -0.70 3.77 -3.33
CA LEU A 171 -0.93 4.87 -2.40
C LEU A 171 -1.81 4.49 -1.19
N GLY A 172 -2.31 3.26 -1.13
CA GLY A 172 -2.99 2.67 0.03
C GLY A 172 -4.53 2.68 -0.02
N LEU A 173 -5.12 2.94 -1.19
CA LEU A 173 -6.56 2.85 -1.37
C LEU A 173 -6.99 1.40 -1.71
N PRO A 174 -8.06 0.87 -1.09
CA PRO A 174 -8.62 -0.42 -1.47
C PRO A 174 -9.55 -0.27 -2.68
N ASP A 175 -9.86 -1.40 -3.31
CA ASP A 175 -10.96 -1.49 -4.28
C ASP A 175 -12.32 -1.15 -3.67
N HIS A 176 -13.20 -0.61 -4.51
CA HIS A 176 -14.62 -0.45 -4.21
C HIS A 176 -15.47 -0.61 -5.48
N TYR A 177 -15.46 -1.81 -6.07
CA TYR A 177 -16.06 -2.09 -7.39
C TYR A 177 -17.56 -1.74 -7.54
N SER A 178 -18.30 -1.65 -6.43
CA SER A 178 -19.71 -1.20 -6.42
C SER A 178 -19.88 0.32 -6.53
N GLY A 179 -18.79 1.09 -6.45
CA GLY A 179 -18.81 2.55 -6.53
C GLY A 179 -19.13 3.10 -7.93
N PRO A 180 -19.53 4.38 -8.03
CA PRO A 180 -19.82 5.04 -9.31
C PRO A 180 -18.55 5.36 -10.11
N CYS A 181 -18.72 5.81 -11.36
CA CYS A 181 -17.61 6.28 -12.22
C CYS A 181 -16.83 7.48 -11.64
N SER A 182 -17.48 8.27 -10.79
CA SER A 182 -16.82 9.37 -10.07
C SER A 182 -15.81 8.91 -9.04
N GLU A 183 -15.86 7.64 -8.59
CA GLU A 183 -14.82 7.01 -7.79
C GLU A 183 -13.76 6.42 -8.73
N LEU A 184 -12.49 6.72 -8.48
CA LEU A 184 -11.39 6.10 -9.22
C LEU A 184 -11.24 4.63 -8.79
N MET A 185 -11.42 4.35 -7.50
CA MET A 185 -11.26 3.02 -6.91
C MET A 185 -12.42 2.07 -7.15
N SER A 186 -13.48 2.52 -7.84
CA SER A 186 -14.46 1.60 -8.43
C SER A 186 -13.93 0.84 -9.64
N GLY A 187 -12.76 1.26 -10.17
CA GLY A 187 -12.03 0.55 -11.19
C GLY A 187 -12.88 0.31 -12.44
N GLY A 188 -12.97 -0.95 -12.85
CA GLY A 188 -13.78 -1.40 -13.98
C GLY A 188 -15.27 -1.61 -13.68
N GLY A 189 -15.71 -1.51 -12.42
CA GLY A 189 -17.10 -1.78 -12.02
C GLY A 189 -18.16 -0.97 -12.80
N PRO A 190 -17.96 0.34 -13.03
CA PRO A 190 -18.86 1.17 -13.84
C PRO A 190 -18.88 0.84 -15.36
N GLY A 191 -18.03 -0.09 -15.82
CA GLY A 191 -17.94 -0.50 -17.23
C GLY A 191 -17.06 0.41 -18.10
N THR A 192 -16.90 0.02 -19.36
CA THR A 192 -15.94 0.63 -20.31
C THR A 192 -16.31 2.04 -20.76
N SER A 193 -17.56 2.46 -20.61
CA SER A 193 -18.01 3.83 -20.87
C SER A 193 -17.47 4.84 -19.84
N CYS A 194 -17.03 4.36 -18.67
CA CYS A 194 -16.42 5.19 -17.65
C CYS A 194 -14.96 5.52 -17.97
N THR A 195 -14.67 6.80 -18.15
CA THR A 195 -13.33 7.29 -18.52
C THR A 195 -12.71 8.23 -17.50
N ASN A 196 -13.40 8.56 -16.40
CA ASN A 196 -12.87 9.43 -15.36
C ASN A 196 -11.62 8.81 -14.71
N ALA A 197 -10.48 9.49 -14.80
CA ALA A 197 -9.22 9.03 -14.22
C ALA A 197 -8.84 9.76 -12.92
N TYR A 198 -9.68 10.69 -12.43
CA TYR A 198 -9.38 11.48 -11.25
C TYR A 198 -9.96 10.86 -9.97
N PRO A 199 -9.18 10.83 -8.87
CA PRO A 199 -9.72 10.47 -7.56
C PRO A 199 -10.70 11.53 -7.07
N ASN A 200 -11.79 11.10 -6.43
CA ASN A 200 -12.76 11.99 -5.83
C ASN A 200 -12.21 12.66 -4.55
N ALA A 201 -13.03 13.49 -3.90
CA ALA A 201 -12.60 14.20 -2.70
C ALA A 201 -12.25 13.25 -1.53
N GLN A 202 -13.02 12.18 -1.35
CA GLN A 202 -12.82 11.20 -0.26
C GLN A 202 -11.54 10.38 -0.48
N GLU A 203 -11.29 9.93 -1.71
CA GLU A 203 -10.08 9.20 -2.09
C GLU A 203 -8.83 10.06 -1.88
N ARG A 204 -8.86 11.33 -2.31
CA ARG A 204 -7.78 12.31 -2.06
C ARG A 204 -7.51 12.51 -0.58
N GLN A 205 -8.56 12.71 0.22
CA GLN A 205 -8.44 12.89 1.67
C GLN A 205 -7.83 11.66 2.34
N ARG A 206 -8.25 10.46 1.93
CA ARG A 206 -7.74 9.20 2.48
C ARG A 206 -6.25 9.02 2.18
N VAL A 207 -5.80 9.28 0.95
CA VAL A 207 -4.37 9.26 0.61
C VAL A 207 -3.61 10.27 1.47
N ASN A 208 -4.07 11.52 1.54
CA ASN A 208 -3.41 12.53 2.37
C ASN A 208 -3.29 12.10 3.85
N SER A 209 -4.31 11.44 4.41
CA SER A 209 -4.29 10.91 5.78
C SER A 209 -3.29 9.75 5.97
N ILE A 210 -3.22 8.83 5.02
CA ILE A 210 -2.27 7.70 5.05
C ILE A 210 -0.83 8.24 5.10
N TRP A 211 -0.52 9.18 4.20
CA TRP A 211 0.84 9.69 4.03
C TRP A 211 1.22 10.75 5.08
N ALA A 212 0.26 11.46 5.67
CA ALA A 212 0.50 12.31 6.86
C ALA A 212 1.05 11.50 8.05
N ARG A 213 0.52 10.29 8.28
CA ARG A 213 0.97 9.42 9.39
C ARG A 213 2.35 8.82 9.15
N GLY A 214 2.69 8.49 7.89
CA GLY A 214 4.04 8.04 7.55
C GLY A 214 5.11 9.09 7.90
N ILE A 215 4.80 10.37 7.67
CA ILE A 215 5.69 11.48 8.02
C ILE A 215 5.87 11.59 9.54
N ALA A 216 4.82 11.37 10.32
CA ALA A 216 4.92 11.39 11.78
C ALA A 216 5.86 10.28 12.30
N VAL A 217 5.69 9.05 11.82
CA VAL A 217 6.55 7.91 12.19
C VAL A 217 8.02 8.17 11.80
N LEU A 218 8.28 8.65 10.57
CA LEU A 218 9.64 8.95 10.12
C LEU A 218 10.32 10.10 10.88
N LYS A 219 9.53 11.03 11.43
CA LYS A 219 10.03 12.10 12.32
C LYS A 219 10.41 11.53 13.68
N ASP A 220 9.58 10.67 14.24
CA ASP A 220 9.80 10.07 15.56
C ASP A 220 10.99 9.09 15.56
N GLU A 221 11.24 8.40 14.43
CA GLU A 221 12.40 7.51 14.24
C GLU A 221 13.69 8.25 13.81
N GLY A 222 13.67 9.58 13.70
CA GLY A 222 14.86 10.38 13.36
C GLY A 222 15.39 10.21 11.93
N ALA A 223 14.68 9.49 11.06
CA ALA A 223 15.08 9.20 9.68
C ALA A 223 15.14 10.47 8.81
N LEU A 224 14.27 11.46 9.05
CA LEU A 224 14.26 12.72 8.31
C LEU A 224 15.38 13.69 8.70
N THR A 225 16.16 13.37 9.74
CA THR A 225 17.35 14.13 10.16
C THR A 225 18.62 13.68 9.42
N LYS A 226 18.59 12.53 8.75
CA LYS A 226 19.75 11.93 8.05
C LYS A 226 19.86 12.26 6.56
N VAL A 227 18.90 13.01 6.00
CA VAL A 227 18.94 13.46 4.60
C VAL A 227 19.19 14.97 4.57
N ARG A 228 20.46 15.36 4.67
CA ARG A 228 20.96 16.68 4.27
C ARG A 228 22.36 16.55 3.70
#